data_AF-A0A4Q3UT88-F1
#
_entry.id   AF-A0A4Q3UT88-F1
#
_cell.length_a   1.000
_cell.length_b   1.000
_cell.length_c   1.000
_cell.angle_alpha   90.00
_cell.angle_beta   90.00
_cell.angle_gamma   90.00
#
_symmetry.space_group_name_H-M   'P 1'
#
loop_
_entity.id
_entity.type
_entity.pdbx_description
1 polymer ?
#
loop_
_entity_poly.entity_id
_entity_poly.type
_entity_poly.pdbx_seq_one_letter_code
_entity_poly.pdbx_strand_id
1 'polypeptide(L)'
;MLSSPSRRRRRSLCAMRARIPLRRGQIHWVDWAPGRGSEQTGRRPALIIQTDEANAEEGYGLTIVATVSGHGHADVPSHIAVAPSRLNG
;
A
#
# COMPACT_ATOMS: atom_id res chain seq x y z
N MET A 1 -42.55 -19.13 11.37
CA MET A 1 -41.81 -18.67 12.56
C MET A 1 -40.35 -19.10 12.40
N LEU A 2 -39.47 -18.09 12.36
CA LEU A 2 -38.01 -18.11 12.57
C LEU A 2 -37.16 -18.87 11.52
N SER A 3 -36.78 -18.11 10.49
CA SER A 3 -35.63 -18.36 9.63
C SER A 3 -34.32 -18.35 10.44
N SER A 4 -33.57 -19.44 10.38
CA SER A 4 -32.21 -19.52 10.90
C SER A 4 -31.26 -18.65 10.07
N PRO A 5 -30.58 -17.64 10.64
CA PRO A 5 -29.51 -17.00 9.92
C PRO A 5 -28.30 -17.94 9.94
N SER A 6 -27.92 -18.40 8.75
CA SER A 6 -26.68 -19.14 8.55
C SER A 6 -25.52 -18.30 9.10
N ARG A 7 -24.85 -18.83 10.14
CA ARG A 7 -23.62 -18.28 10.70
C ARG A 7 -22.61 -18.14 9.55
N ARG A 8 -22.45 -16.92 9.02
CA ARG A 8 -21.26 -16.55 8.26
C ARG A 8 -20.08 -16.86 9.16
N ARG A 9 -19.34 -17.90 8.81
CA ARG A 9 -18.07 -18.27 9.42
C ARG A 9 -17.19 -17.02 9.38
N ARG A 10 -17.06 -16.33 10.52
CA ARG A 10 -15.98 -15.39 10.75
C ARG A 10 -14.70 -16.18 10.51
N ARG A 11 -14.07 -15.98 9.36
CA ARG A 11 -12.74 -16.52 9.10
C ARG A 11 -11.84 -15.98 10.21
N SER A 12 -11.22 -16.93 10.89
CA SER A 12 -10.30 -16.75 12.00
C SER A 12 -9.31 -15.61 11.72
N LEU A 13 -9.21 -14.67 12.66
CA LEU A 13 -8.25 -13.56 12.73
C LEU A 13 -6.82 -14.06 13.03
N CYS A 14 -6.45 -15.22 12.49
CA CYS A 14 -5.08 -15.73 12.52
C CYS A 14 -4.36 -15.05 11.34
N ALA A 15 -3.46 -14.09 11.48
CA ALA A 15 -2.56 -13.82 12.58
C ALA A 15 -2.49 -12.30 12.89
N MET A 16 -2.60 -11.96 14.16
CA MET A 16 -2.11 -10.70 14.72
C MET A 16 -0.57 -10.72 14.70
N ARG A 17 0.02 -10.72 13.51
CA ARG A 17 1.37 -10.14 13.35
C ARG A 17 1.20 -8.69 13.76
N ALA A 18 2.01 -8.22 14.71
CA ALA A 18 2.15 -6.79 14.96
C ALA A 18 2.51 -6.15 13.61
N ARG A 19 1.50 -5.64 12.91
CA ARG A 19 1.68 -4.93 11.65
C ARG A 19 2.34 -3.64 12.07
N ILE A 20 3.53 -3.38 11.55
CA ILE A 20 4.08 -2.02 11.58
C ILE A 20 2.96 -1.13 11.03
N PRO A 21 2.49 -0.14 11.80
CA PRO A 21 1.39 0.71 11.35
C PRO A 21 1.85 1.42 10.08
N LEU A 22 1.09 1.21 9.00
CA LEU A 22 1.31 1.89 7.72
C LEU A 22 0.94 3.36 7.89
N ARG A 23 1.90 4.25 7.68
CA ARG A 23 1.70 5.69 7.80
C ARG A 23 2.01 6.41 6.51
N ARG A 24 1.24 7.46 6.23
CA ARG A 24 1.44 8.37 5.11
C ARG A 24 2.86 8.93 5.14
N GLY A 25 3.50 8.97 3.98
CA GLY A 25 4.88 9.45 3.84
C GLY A 25 5.95 8.37 4.03
N GLN A 26 5.60 7.18 4.54
CA GLN A 26 6.55 6.05 4.57
C GLN A 26 6.78 5.49 3.17
N ILE A 27 8.01 5.01 2.92
CA ILE A 27 8.37 4.28 1.70
C ILE A 27 8.54 2.80 2.05
N HIS A 28 7.89 1.92 1.29
CA HIS A 28 7.95 0.48 1.46
C HIS A 28 8.28 -0.22 0.14
N TRP A 29 8.96 -1.36 0.20
CA TRP A 29 9.13 -2.23 -0.98
C TRP A 29 7.81 -2.93 -1.32
N VAL A 30 7.38 -2.81 -2.56
CA VAL A 30 6.15 -3.43 -3.09
C VAL A 30 6.49 -4.30 -4.30
N ASP A 31 5.80 -5.43 -4.41
CA ASP A 31 5.81 -6.26 -5.62
C ASP A 31 4.66 -5.85 -6.54
N TRP A 32 4.99 -5.32 -7.72
CA TRP A 32 4.02 -4.82 -8.71
C TRP A 32 3.70 -5.88 -9.79
N ALA A 33 3.71 -7.16 -9.43
CA ALA A 33 3.38 -8.26 -10.33
C ALA A 33 1.95 -8.80 -10.10
N PRO A 34 1.25 -9.21 -11.17
CA PRO A 34 1.54 -8.95 -12.58
C PRO A 34 1.16 -7.52 -12.98
N GLY A 35 1.81 -6.97 -14.02
CA GLY A 35 1.38 -5.70 -14.63
C GLY A 35 0.94 -5.87 -16.07
N ARG A 36 0.30 -4.84 -16.60
CA ARG A 36 -0.23 -4.82 -17.98
C ARG A 36 0.22 -3.54 -18.70
N GLY A 37 0.64 -3.67 -19.96
CA GLY A 37 1.04 -2.53 -20.78
C GLY A 37 2.15 -1.71 -20.13
N SER A 38 1.90 -0.39 -19.97
CA SER A 38 2.85 0.57 -19.38
C SER A 38 2.67 0.77 -17.87
N GLU A 39 1.91 -0.10 -17.19
CA GLU A 39 1.87 -0.10 -15.72
C GLU A 39 3.28 -0.34 -15.15
N GLN A 40 3.55 0.23 -13.97
CA GLN A 40 4.79 -0.05 -13.27
C GLN A 40 4.81 -1.51 -12.81
N THR A 41 5.95 -2.18 -12.98
CA THR A 41 6.09 -3.62 -12.73
C THR A 41 7.36 -3.98 -11.96
N GLY A 42 7.39 -5.19 -11.40
CA GLY A 42 8.51 -5.73 -10.64
C GLY A 42 8.57 -5.22 -9.20
N ARG A 43 9.65 -5.54 -8.49
CA ARG A 43 9.83 -5.12 -7.09
C ARG A 43 10.39 -3.70 -7.05
N ARG A 44 9.62 -2.74 -6.53
CA ARG A 44 9.98 -1.30 -6.51
C ARG A 44 9.53 -0.64 -5.21
N PRO A 45 10.21 0.42 -4.74
CA PRO A 45 9.72 1.20 -3.63
C PRO A 45 8.42 1.91 -3.98
N ALA A 46 7.57 2.13 -2.97
CA ALA A 46 6.32 2.86 -3.10
C ALA A 46 6.11 3.76 -1.87
N LEU A 47 5.66 4.98 -2.12
CA LEU A 47 5.30 5.98 -1.11
C LEU A 47 3.84 5.79 -0.71
N ILE A 48 3.56 5.70 0.59
CA ILE A 48 2.19 5.70 1.10
C ILE A 48 1.60 7.11 0.99
N ILE A 49 0.52 7.25 0.21
CA ILE A 49 -0.18 8.52 0.02
C ILE A 49 -1.57 8.56 0.69
N GLN A 50 -2.13 7.40 1.04
CA GLN A 50 -3.35 7.25 1.83
C GLN A 50 -3.20 7.87 3.23
N THR A 51 -4.29 8.40 3.79
CA THR A 51 -4.32 8.97 5.14
C THR A 51 -4.09 7.93 6.22
N ASP A 52 -3.56 8.36 7.37
CA ASP A 52 -3.26 7.48 8.51
C ASP A 52 -4.55 6.86 9.09
N GLU A 53 -5.65 7.62 9.11
CA GLU A 53 -6.95 7.13 9.58
C GLU A 53 -7.43 5.96 8.72
N ALA A 54 -7.35 6.08 7.39
CA ALA A 54 -7.76 5.01 6.48
C ALA A 54 -6.80 3.80 6.52
N ASN A 55 -5.52 4.01 6.79
CA ASN A 55 -4.56 2.92 7.00
C ASN A 55 -4.77 2.16 8.31
N ALA A 56 -5.38 2.80 9.31
CA ALA A 56 -5.66 2.20 10.62
C ALA A 56 -6.96 1.38 10.65
N GLU A 57 -7.80 1.47 9.61
CA GLU A 57 -9.06 0.74 9.53
C GLU A 57 -8.85 -0.78 9.45
N GLU A 58 -9.12 -1.49 10.56
CA GLU A 58 -8.87 -2.93 10.70
C GLU A 58 -9.66 -3.81 9.70
N GLY A 59 -10.74 -3.27 9.11
CA GLY A 59 -11.54 -3.92 8.08
C GLY A 59 -11.08 -3.68 6.64
N TYR A 60 -10.17 -2.73 6.41
CA TYR A 60 -9.77 -2.28 5.09
C TYR A 60 -8.29 -2.54 4.85
N GLY A 61 -7.98 -3.73 4.32
CA GLY A 61 -6.59 -4.18 4.11
C GLY A 61 -5.88 -3.62 2.87
N LEU A 62 -6.38 -2.51 2.30
CA LEU A 62 -5.82 -1.88 1.10
C LEU A 62 -5.24 -0.51 1.44
N THR A 63 -4.16 -0.14 0.76
CA THR A 63 -3.47 1.13 0.94
C THR A 63 -3.17 1.74 -0.44
N ILE A 64 -3.49 3.03 -0.60
CA ILE A 64 -3.13 3.78 -1.79
C ILE A 64 -1.66 4.22 -1.70
N VAL A 65 -0.90 3.88 -2.73
CA VAL A 65 0.54 4.18 -2.84
C VAL A 65 0.87 4.81 -4.18
N ALA A 66 1.95 5.60 -4.22
CA ALA A 66 2.60 6.08 -5.44
C ALA A 66 3.91 5.32 -5.64
N THR A 67 4.15 4.82 -6.85
CA THR A 67 5.40 4.11 -7.19
C THR A 67 6.61 5.06 -7.20
N VAL A 68 7.78 4.55 -6.82
CA VAL A 68 9.05 5.29 -6.87
C VAL A 68 9.98 4.61 -7.87
N SER A 69 10.50 5.40 -8.81
CA SER A 69 11.41 4.96 -9.86
C SER A 69 12.73 5.74 -9.78
N GLY A 70 13.84 5.07 -10.11
CA GLY A 70 15.15 5.72 -10.27
C GLY A 70 15.28 6.56 -11.55
N HIS A 71 14.30 6.50 -12.45
CA HIS A 71 14.25 7.27 -13.69
C HIS A 71 12.99 8.12 -13.71
N GLY A 72 13.13 9.38 -14.15
CA GLY A 72 12.03 10.32 -14.32
C GLY A 72 12.46 11.52 -15.16
N HIS A 73 11.45 12.22 -15.67
CA HIS A 73 11.58 13.45 -16.46
C HIS A 73 11.23 14.66 -15.58
N ALA A 74 12.16 15.61 -15.45
CA ALA A 74 12.00 16.77 -14.57
C ALA A 74 10.96 17.78 -15.06
N ASP A 75 10.63 17.74 -16.34
CA ASP A 75 9.62 18.56 -17.02
C ASP A 75 8.19 18.03 -16.83
N VAL A 76 8.01 16.83 -16.27
CA VAL A 76 6.69 16.25 -16.01
C VAL A 76 6.19 16.68 -14.63
N PRO A 77 5.08 17.44 -14.52
CA PRO A 77 4.64 18.01 -13.24
C PRO A 77 4.26 16.97 -12.16
N SER A 78 3.90 15.76 -12.57
CA SER A 78 3.58 14.65 -11.66
C SER A 78 4.81 13.91 -11.14
N HIS A 79 6.01 14.21 -11.65
CA HIS A 79 7.26 13.64 -11.17
C HIS A 79 7.83 14.52 -10.07
N ILE A 80 7.93 13.95 -8.87
CA ILE A 80 8.56 14.60 -7.72
C ILE A 80 9.90 13.93 -7.47
N ALA A 81 10.98 14.69 -7.60
CA ALA A 81 12.31 14.21 -7.27
C ALA A 81 12.43 13.98 -5.76
N VAL A 82 12.96 12.82 -5.37
CA VAL A 82 13.23 12.47 -3.98
C VAL A 82 14.72 12.20 -3.84
N ALA A 83 15.41 13.02 -3.05
CA ALA A 83 16.83 12.82 -2.76
C ALA A 83 17.03 11.62 -1.82
N PRO A 84 18.02 10.74 -2.06
CA PRO A 84 18.34 9.65 -1.14
C PRO A 84 18.71 10.19 0.25
N SER A 85 18.21 9.55 1.30
CA SER A 85 18.55 9.87 2.69
C SER A 85 18.53 8.59 3.53
N ARG A 86 19.04 8.65 4.77
CA ARG A 86 18.90 7.54 5.73
C ARG A 86 17.47 7.41 6.29
N LEU A 87 16.56 8.31 5.94
CA LEU A 87 15.21 8.40 6.51
C LEU A 87 14.11 7.93 5.55
N ASN A 88 14.39 7.81 4.26
CA ASN A 88 13.41 7.46 3.22
C ASN A 88 13.57 6.02 2.68
N GLY A 89 14.18 5.15 3.46
CA GLY A 89 14.40 3.73 3.18
C GLY A 89 15.35 3.11 4.19
#